data_AF-A0A7C4EJA9-F1
#
_entry.id   AF-A0A7C4EJA9-F1
#
_cell.length_a   1.000
_cell.length_b   1.000
_cell.length_c   1.000
_cell.angle_alpha   90.00
_cell.angle_beta   90.00
_cell.angle_gamma   90.00
#
_symmetry.space_group_name_H-M   'P 1'
#
loop_
_entity.id
_entity.type
_entity.pdbx_description
1 polymer ?
#
loop_
_entity_poly.entity_id
_entity_poly.type
_entity_poly.pdbx_seq_one_letter_code
_entity_poly.pdbx_strand_id
1 'polypeptide(L)' 'MNPKRPLTPESYYRLPWNLADNAITWLEPTTKCNLYCEGCYRENDPDGHRPLEDVIRELEEVKKLRRTDGISIAGGEPL' A
#
# COMPACT_ATOMS: atom_id res chain seq x y z
N MET A 1 -41.48 -11.53 9.64
CA MET A 1 -40.47 -10.66 10.29
C MET A 1 -39.15 -10.88 9.55
N ASN A 2 -38.60 -9.86 8.91
CA ASN A 2 -37.33 -9.98 8.19
C ASN A 2 -36.22 -10.24 9.23
N PRO A 3 -35.36 -11.25 9.08
CA PRO A 3 -34.30 -11.50 10.05
C PRO A 3 -33.43 -10.25 10.16
N LYS A 4 -33.36 -9.65 11.34
CA LYS A 4 -32.47 -8.52 11.60
C LYS A 4 -31.04 -9.03 11.41
N ARG A 5 -30.34 -8.49 10.39
CA ARG A 5 -28.92 -8.80 10.18
C ARG A 5 -28.13 -8.45 11.45
N PRO A 6 -27.14 -9.27 11.85
CA PRO A 6 -26.32 -8.98 13.00
C PRO A 6 -25.61 -7.64 12.81
N LEU A 7 -25.68 -6.78 13.83
CA LEU A 7 -25.03 -5.47 13.84
C LEU A 7 -23.56 -5.65 14.23
N THR A 8 -22.70 -5.88 13.25
CA THR A 8 -21.25 -5.94 13.45
C THR A 8 -20.58 -4.65 12.96
N PRO A 9 -19.39 -4.29 13.47
CA PRO A 9 -18.63 -3.15 12.95
C PRO A 9 -18.40 -3.22 11.42
N GLU A 10 -18.23 -4.43 10.88
CA GLU A 10 -18.08 -4.68 9.44
C GLU A 10 -19.37 -4.47 8.63
N SER A 11 -20.52 -4.50 9.29
CA SER A 11 -21.84 -4.56 8.63
C SER A 11 -22.73 -3.34 8.87
N TYR A 12 -22.40 -2.45 9.83
CA TYR A 12 -23.28 -1.32 10.16
C TYR A 12 -22.59 0.05 10.27
N TYR A 13 -21.34 0.14 10.74
CA TYR A 13 -20.66 1.42 10.98
C TYR A 13 -19.14 1.34 10.80
N ARG A 14 -18.66 0.80 9.67
CA ARG A 14 -17.23 0.86 9.37
C ARG A 14 -16.87 2.30 9.04
N LEU A 15 -16.27 3.02 10.00
CA LEU A 15 -15.63 4.31 9.74
C LEU A 15 -14.60 4.11 8.61
N PRO A 16 -14.49 5.06 7.66
CA PRO A 16 -13.59 4.90 6.52
C PRO A 16 -12.16 4.92 7.04
N TRP A 17 -11.60 3.72 7.10
CA TRP A 17 -10.20 3.41 7.32
C TRP A 17 -9.66 3.58 8.76
N ASN A 18 -8.84 2.62 9.17
CA ASN A 18 -8.01 2.64 10.38
C ASN A 18 -6.57 2.21 10.03
N LEU A 19 -5.64 2.22 10.98
CA LEU A 19 -4.24 1.90 10.69
C LEU A 19 -4.03 0.57 9.95
N ALA A 20 -4.81 -0.46 10.28
CA ALA A 20 -4.76 -1.78 9.67
C ALA A 20 -5.79 -1.98 8.54
N ASP A 21 -6.52 -0.94 8.16
CA ASP A 21 -7.67 -1.00 7.27
C ASP A 21 -7.70 0.24 6.41
N ASN A 22 -7.03 0.24 5.25
CA ASN A 22 -6.84 1.44 4.44
C ASN A 22 -7.26 1.18 3.01
N ALA A 23 -7.90 2.14 2.33
CA ALA A 23 -8.27 1.99 0.92
C ALA A 23 -7.09 1.57 0.06
N ILE A 24 -5.92 2.16 0.32
CA ILE A 24 -4.71 1.95 -0.46
C ILE A 24 -3.55 1.61 0.47
N THR A 25 -2.72 0.67 0.04
CA THR A 25 -1.38 0.44 0.57
C THR A 25 -0.34 0.96 -0.42
N TRP A 26 0.67 1.64 0.10
CA TRP A 26 1.77 2.20 -0.68
C TRP A 26 2.92 1.21 -0.75
N LEU A 27 3.41 0.91 -1.94
CA LEU A 27 4.55 0.02 -2.17
C LEU A 27 5.60 0.75 -3.00
N GLU A 28 6.79 0.93 -2.44
CA GLU A 28 7.95 1.50 -3.16
C GLU A 28 8.95 0.39 -3.49
N PRO A 29 8.88 -0.26 -4.67
CA PRO A 29 9.87 -1.24 -5.10
C PRO A 29 11.21 -0.60 -5.49
N THR A 30 11.24 0.71 -5.75
CA THR A 30 12.47 1.40 -6.12
C THR A 30 12.51 2.86 -5.71
N THR A 31 13.71 3.36 -5.38
CA THR A 31 14.03 4.79 -5.24
C THR A 31 14.81 5.33 -6.43
N LYS A 32 15.23 4.47 -7.37
CA LYS A 32 15.88 4.89 -8.60
C LYS A 32 14.87 5.60 -9.49
N CYS A 33 15.28 6.75 -10.03
CA CYS A 33 14.46 7.58 -10.90
C CYS A 33 15.26 8.04 -12.12
N ASN A 34 14.67 8.01 -13.31
CA ASN A 34 15.22 8.61 -14.52
C ASN A 34 14.67 10.01 -14.81
N LEU A 35 13.74 10.50 -13.98
CA LEU A 35 13.17 11.84 -14.05
C LEU A 35 13.70 12.72 -12.93
N TYR A 36 13.75 14.03 -13.21
CA TYR A 36 14.00 15.06 -12.20
C TYR A 36 12.69 15.79 -11.87
N CYS A 37 12.32 15.79 -10.59
CA CYS A 37 11.18 16.53 -10.06
C CYS A 37 11.70 17.54 -9.04
N GLU A 38 11.41 18.84 -9.24
CA GLU A 38 11.83 19.90 -8.31
C GLU A 38 11.34 19.66 -6.87
N GLY A 39 10.16 19.06 -6.73
CA GLY A 39 9.56 18.70 -5.45
C GLY A 39 9.79 17.26 -5.00
N CYS A 40 10.78 16.53 -5.57
CA CYS A 40 11.04 15.16 -5.14
C CYS A 40 11.53 15.15 -3.68
N TYR A 41 10.86 14.40 -2.82
CA TYR A 41 11.26 14.24 -1.41
C TYR A 41 12.26 13.09 -1.20
N ARG A 42 12.56 12.31 -2.23
CA ARG A 42 13.38 11.09 -2.16
C ARG A 42 14.75 11.36 -2.77
N GLU A 43 15.78 10.78 -2.17
CA GLU A 43 17.09 10.67 -2.81
C GLU A 43 17.00 9.70 -4.00
N ASN A 44 17.55 10.11 -5.15
CA ASN A 44 17.63 9.26 -6.32
C ASN A 44 18.86 8.36 -6.22
N ASP A 45 18.64 7.15 -5.71
CA ASP A 45 19.67 6.12 -5.58
C ASP A 45 19.74 5.26 -6.87
N PRO A 46 20.86 5.30 -7.62
CA PRO A 46 21.04 4.49 -8.83
C PRO A 46 20.92 2.98 -8.58
N ASP A 47 21.27 2.52 -7.38
CA ASP A 47 21.20 1.13 -6.94
C ASP A 47 19.92 0.84 -6.12
N GLY A 48 18.99 1.80 -6.09
CA GLY A 48 17.77 1.77 -5.29
C GLY A 48 16.69 0.78 -5.76
N HIS A 49 17.02 -0.20 -6.61
CA HIS A 49 16.08 -1.28 -6.96
C HIS A 49 16.10 -2.34 -5.86
N ARG A 50 14.93 -2.63 -5.28
CA ARG A 50 14.83 -3.71 -4.31
C ARG A 50 14.84 -5.07 -5.00
N PRO A 51 15.42 -6.11 -4.38
CA PRO A 51 15.24 -7.49 -4.81
C PRO A 51 13.75 -7.85 -4.88
N LEU A 52 13.34 -8.61 -5.90
CA LEU A 52 11.94 -9.02 -6.08
C LEU A 52 11.42 -9.79 -4.87
N GLU A 53 12.26 -10.62 -4.25
CA GLU A 53 11.92 -11.38 -3.03
C GLU A 53 11.53 -10.48 -1.85
N ASP A 54 12.15 -9.31 -1.72
CA ASP A 54 11.83 -8.34 -0.66
C ASP A 54 10.49 -7.67 -0.90
N VAL A 55 10.18 -7.36 -2.16
CA VAL A 55 8.89 -6.79 -2.57
C VAL A 55 7.76 -7.80 -2.33
N ILE A 56 7.97 -9.07 -2.71
CA ILE A 56 7.02 -10.16 -2.46
C ILE A 56 6.80 -10.35 -0.95
N ARG A 57 7.88 -10.37 -0.15
CA ARG A 57 7.79 -10.52 1.30
C ARG A 57 6.97 -9.41 1.95
N GLU A 58 7.15 -8.16 1.51
CA GLU A 58 6.33 -7.03 1.99
C GLU A 58 4.85 -7.18 1.62
N LEU A 59 4.55 -7.60 0.39
CA LEU A 59 3.18 -7.85 -0.05
C LEU A 59 2.49 -8.93 0.80
N GLU A 60 3.19 -10.00 1.16
CA GLU A 60 2.64 -11.04 2.03
C GLU A 60 2.40 -10.54 3.46
N GLU A 61 3.28 -9.70 4.02
CA GLU A 61 3.04 -9.06 5.32
C GLU A 61 1.85 -8.08 5.26
N VAL A 62 1.71 -7.30 4.19
CA VAL A 62 0.53 -6.44 3.97
C VAL A 62 -0.74 -7.27 3.94
N LYS A 63 -0.78 -8.36 3.19
CA LYS A 63 -1.95 -9.26 3.11
C LYS A 63 -2.32 -9.86 4.47
N LYS A 64 -1.34 -10.14 5.31
CA LYS A 64 -1.53 -10.72 6.64
C LYS A 64 -2.00 -9.69 7.67
N LEU A 65 -1.45 -8.48 7.62
CA LEU A 65 -1.58 -7.48 8.68
C LEU A 65 -2.61 -6.39 8.35
N ARG A 66 -2.94 -6.19 7.07
CA ARG A 66 -3.81 -5.09 6.63
C ARG A 66 -4.96 -5.58 5.76
N ARG A 67 -6.09 -4.90 5.90
CA ARG A 67 -7.17 -4.92 4.91
C ARG A 67 -6.97 -3.72 4.00
N THR A 68 -6.83 -3.97 2.70
CA THR A 68 -6.66 -2.91 1.71
C THR A 68 -7.38 -3.24 0.42
N ASP A 69 -7.94 -2.22 -0.23
CA ASP A 69 -8.71 -2.38 -1.46
C ASP A 69 -7.81 -2.30 -2.70
N GLY A 70 -6.63 -1.68 -2.58
CA GLY A 70 -5.64 -1.57 -3.65
C GLY A 70 -4.22 -1.36 -3.16
N ILE A 71 -3.26 -1.63 -4.04
CA ILE A 71 -1.83 -1.38 -3.80
C ILE A 71 -1.33 -0.42 -4.87
N SER A 72 -0.85 0.75 -4.45
CA SER A 72 -0.20 1.71 -5.32
C SER A 72 1.28 1.41 -5.38
N ILE A 73 1.75 1.00 -6.55
CA ILE A 73 3.18 0.88 -6.83
C ILE A 73 3.71 2.27 -7.15
N ALA A 74 4.63 2.75 -6.33
CA ALA A 74 5.15 4.12 -6.35
C ALA A 74 6.66 4.14 -6.09
N GLY A 75 7.21 5.30 -5.75
CA GLY A 75 8.66 5.50 -5.52
C GLY A 75 9.29 6.28 -6.66
N GLY A 76 10.47 5.86 -7.11
CA GLY A 76 11.11 6.42 -8.29
C GLY A 76 10.46 5.95 -9.61
N GLU A 77 10.88 6.56 -10.72
CA GLU A 77 10.51 6.15 -12.08
C GLU A 77 11.68 5.40 -12.73
N PRO A 78 11.67 4.06 -12.77
CA PRO A 78 12.80 3.29 -13.28
C PRO A 78 12.79 3.08 -14.80
N LEU A 79 11.67 3.37 -15.50
CA LEU A 79 11.48 3.11 -16.94
C LEU A 79 12.15 4.15 -17.82
#